data_AF-V7ETH7-F1
#
_entry.id   AF-V7ETH7-F1
#
_cell.length_a   1.000
_cell.length_b   1.000
_cell.length_c   1.000
_cell.angle_alpha   90.00
_cell.angle_beta   90.00
_cell.angle_gamma   90.00
#
_symmetry.space_group_name_H-M   'P 1'
#
loop_
_entity.id
_entity.type
_entity.pdbx_description
1 polymer ?
#
loop_
_entity_poly.entity_id
_entity_poly.type
_entity_poly.pdbx_seq_one_letter_code
_entity_poly.pdbx_strand_id
1 'polypeptide(L)'
;MQKSAGLLANLGDSIEAIADHIVTMETRQLHQLLKLLPSKSEIASAEMVMGILVYREIELRRRRGTGGDVSPFPGLRTPPVQH
;
A
#
# COMPACT_ATOMS: atom_id res chain seq x y z
N MET A 1 -10.67 -16.78 21.20
CA MET A 1 -9.41 -16.40 20.51
C MET A 1 -9.35 -16.83 19.05
N GLN A 2 -9.81 -18.03 18.65
CA GLN A 2 -9.71 -18.52 17.27
C GLN A 2 -10.43 -17.66 16.21
N LYS A 3 -11.60 -17.08 16.53
CA LYS A 3 -12.35 -16.22 15.60
C LYS A 3 -11.63 -14.91 15.28
N SER A 4 -11.07 -14.25 16.30
CA SER A 4 -10.32 -12.99 16.12
C SER A 4 -9.04 -13.19 15.32
N ALA A 5 -8.33 -14.30 15.54
CA ALA A 5 -7.16 -14.66 14.74
C ALA A 5 -7.51 -14.86 13.25
N GLY A 6 -8.63 -15.53 12.96
CA GLY A 6 -9.10 -15.69 11.57
C GLY A 6 -9.48 -14.37 10.91
N LEU A 7 -10.12 -13.46 11.63
CA LEU A 7 -10.45 -12.13 11.10
C LEU A 7 -9.20 -11.29 10.81
N LEU A 8 -8.18 -11.38 11.67
CA LEU A 8 -6.90 -10.69 11.45
C LEU A 8 -6.14 -11.25 10.26
N ALA A 9 -6.18 -12.57 10.04
CA ALA A 9 -5.60 -13.20 8.85
C ALA A 9 -6.29 -12.70 7.57
N ASN A 10 -7.63 -12.77 7.52
CA ASN A 10 -8.39 -12.29 6.37
C ASN A 10 -8.17 -10.78 6.09
N LEU A 11 -8.01 -9.98 7.14
CA LEU A 11 -7.67 -8.56 7.00
C LEU A 11 -6.26 -8.39 6.40
N GLY A 12 -5.28 -9.17 6.84
CA GLY A 12 -3.93 -9.20 6.27
C GLY A 12 -3.95 -9.55 4.78
N ASP A 13 -4.63 -10.63 4.41
CA ASP A 13 -4.77 -11.06 3.02
C ASP A 13 -5.45 -10.00 2.15
N SER A 14 -6.46 -9.32 2.69
CA SER A 14 -7.15 -8.23 1.99
C SER A 14 -6.23 -7.02 1.76
N ILE A 15 -5.42 -6.66 2.76
CA ILE A 15 -4.43 -5.57 2.63
C ILE A 15 -3.37 -5.92 1.59
N GLU A 16 -2.90 -7.17 1.57
CA GLU A 16 -1.91 -7.64 0.60
C GLU A 16 -2.47 -7.59 -0.83
N ALA A 17 -3.68 -8.10 -1.07
CA ALA A 17 -4.33 -8.03 -2.37
C ALA A 17 -4.53 -6.59 -2.87
N ILE A 18 -4.86 -5.66 -1.98
CA ILE A 18 -4.98 -4.23 -2.30
C ILE A 18 -3.61 -3.63 -2.65
N ALA A 19 -2.57 -3.96 -1.88
CA ALA A 19 -1.22 -3.47 -2.14
C ALA A 19 -0.71 -3.96 -3.51
N ASP A 20 -0.92 -5.22 -3.84
CA ASP A 20 -0.57 -5.78 -5.15
C ASP A 20 -1.30 -5.06 -6.29
N HIS A 21 -2.59 -4.76 -6.11
CA HIS A 21 -3.33 -3.98 -7.09
C HIS A 21 -2.76 -2.56 -7.25
N ILE A 22 -2.45 -1.88 -6.14
CA ILE A 22 -1.85 -0.53 -6.13
C ILE A 22 -0.53 -0.50 -6.91
N VAL A 23 0.31 -1.53 -6.78
CA VAL A 23 1.57 -1.64 -7.53
C VAL A 23 1.34 -1.67 -9.04
N THR A 24 0.25 -2.28 -9.51
CA THR A 24 -0.09 -2.34 -10.94
C THR A 24 -0.68 -1.04 -11.50
N MET A 25 -1.10 -0.10 -10.64
CA MET A 25 -1.72 1.16 -11.10
C MET A 25 -0.69 2.08 -11.76
N GLU A 26 -1.13 2.88 -12.72
CA GLU A 26 -0.29 3.94 -13.29
C GLU A 26 -0.05 5.07 -12.29
N THR A 27 1.08 5.77 -12.40
CA THR A 27 1.44 6.86 -11.49
C THR A 27 0.38 7.96 -11.46
N ARG A 28 -0.26 8.27 -12.59
CA ARG A 28 -1.36 9.24 -12.64
C ARG A 28 -2.57 8.79 -11.83
N GLN A 29 -2.92 7.50 -11.91
CA GLN A 29 -4.04 6.91 -11.18
C GLN A 29 -3.76 6.93 -9.67
N LEU A 30 -2.53 6.65 -9.24
CA LEU A 30 -2.13 6.76 -7.84
C LEU A 30 -2.28 8.18 -7.29
N HIS A 31 -1.86 9.19 -8.05
CA HIS A 31 -2.02 10.59 -7.64
C HIS A 31 -3.49 11.02 -7.62
N GLN A 32 -4.33 10.49 -8.50
CA GLN A 32 -5.77 10.72 -8.47
C GLN A 32 -6.40 10.06 -7.24
N LEU A 33 -6.05 8.81 -6.95
CA LEU A 33 -6.53 8.08 -5.77
C LEU A 33 -6.14 8.82 -4.48
N LEU A 34 -4.90 9.30 -4.38
CA LEU A 34 -4.45 10.08 -3.23
C LEU A 34 -5.27 11.37 -3.01
N LYS A 35 -5.72 12.02 -4.09
CA LYS A 35 -6.57 13.22 -4.02
C LYS A 35 -8.00 12.92 -3.58
N LEU A 36 -8.48 11.70 -3.81
CA LEU A 36 -9.81 11.26 -3.41
C LEU A 36 -9.86 10.82 -1.94
N LEU A 37 -8.72 10.41 -1.39
CA LEU A 37 -8.65 10.01 0.01
C LEU A 37 -8.70 11.23 0.95
N PRO A 38 -9.37 11.10 2.11
CA PRO A 38 -9.43 12.18 3.08
C PRO A 38 -8.04 12.48 3.64
N SER A 39 -7.70 13.77 3.73
CA SER A 39 -6.42 14.24 4.29
C SER A 39 -6.27 13.96 5.77
N LYS A 40 -7.38 13.72 6.47
CA LYS A 40 -7.45 13.26 7.86
C LYS A 40 -8.36 12.04 7.90
N SER A 41 -7.79 10.89 8.23
CA SER A 41 -8.53 9.65 8.44
C SER A 41 -8.59 9.34 9.93
N GLU A 42 -9.63 8.62 10.35
CA GLU A 42 -9.66 8.05 11.69
C GLU A 42 -8.54 7.03 11.86
N ILE A 43 -8.01 6.92 13.07
CA ILE A 43 -6.91 5.98 13.35
C ILE A 43 -7.41 4.55 13.12
N ALA A 44 -6.59 3.78 12.40
CA ALA A 44 -6.88 2.40 12.02
C ALA A 44 -8.12 2.23 11.12
N SER A 45 -8.57 3.30 10.44
CA SER A 45 -9.61 3.20 9.41
C SER A 45 -9.06 2.64 8.09
N ALA A 46 -9.96 2.16 7.23
CA ALA A 46 -9.61 1.68 5.90
C ALA A 46 -9.01 2.79 5.03
N GLU A 47 -9.51 4.02 5.17
CA GLU A 47 -8.99 5.21 4.48
C GLU A 47 -7.56 5.52 4.92
N MET A 48 -7.24 5.38 6.21
CA MET A 48 -5.87 5.54 6.70
C MET A 48 -4.94 4.51 6.07
N VAL A 49 -5.35 3.24 6.06
CA VAL A 49 -4.57 2.15 5.46
C VAL A 49 -4.37 2.40 3.96
N MET A 50 -5.42 2.72 3.22
CA MET A 50 -5.35 3.06 1.80
C MET A 50 -4.41 4.25 1.53
N GLY A 51 -4.50 5.31 2.35
CA GLY A 51 -3.63 6.47 2.26
C GLY A 51 -2.16 6.10 2.43
N ILE A 52 -1.86 5.24 3.39
CA ILE A 52 -0.50 4.73 3.63
C ILE A 52 0.00 3.90 2.44
N LEU A 53 -0.82 2.98 1.92
CA LEU A 53 -0.43 2.12 0.79
C LEU A 53 -0.11 2.94 -0.46
N VAL A 54 -1.00 3.87 -0.82
CA VAL A 54 -0.84 4.74 -2.00
C VAL A 54 0.35 5.68 -1.85
N TYR A 55 0.50 6.32 -0.70
CA TYR A 55 1.63 7.21 -0.43
C TYR A 55 2.96 6.46 -0.54
N ARG A 56 3.03 5.25 0.03
CA ARG A 56 4.25 4.44 0.00
C ARG A 56 4.62 4.02 -1.41
N GLU A 57 3.66 3.62 -2.24
CA GLU A 57 3.94 3.26 -3.63
C GLU A 57 4.44 4.46 -4.45
N ILE A 58 3.86 5.65 -4.25
CA ILE A 58 4.33 6.88 -4.89
C ILE A 58 5.78 7.19 -4.46
N GLU A 59 6.08 7.08 -3.17
CA GLU A 59 7.43 7.28 -2.62
C GLU A 59 8.44 6.24 -3.14
N LEU A 60 8.02 4.97 -3.24
CA LEU A 60 8.81 3.89 -3.83
C LEU A 60 9.17 4.21 -5.29
N ARG A 61 8.21 4.67 -6.10
CA ARG A 61 8.47 5.07 -7.50
C ARG A 61 9.41 6.27 -7.59
N ARG A 62 9.18 7.29 -6.77
CA ARG A 62 10.06 8.48 -6.70
C ARG A 62 11.50 8.06 -6.42
N ARG A 63 11.69 7.11 -5.51
CA ARG A 63 12.99 6.60 -5.10
C ARG A 63 13.60 5.57 -6.05
N ARG A 64 12.82 4.76 -6.76
CA ARG A 64 13.34 3.96 -7.89
C ARG A 64 13.95 4.85 -8.97
N GLY A 65 13.42 6.07 -9.16
CA GLY A 65 14.02 7.08 -10.03
C GLY A 65 15.22 7.83 -9.43
N THR A 66 15.48 7.74 -8.12
CA THR A 66 16.48 8.56 -7.40
C THR A 66 17.44 7.78 -6.46
N GLY A 67 17.37 6.44 -6.41
CA GLY A 67 18.26 5.57 -5.64
C GLY A 67 18.04 5.52 -4.11
N GLY A 68 16.85 5.87 -3.60
CA GLY A 68 16.57 5.86 -2.15
C GLY A 68 15.92 4.57 -1.62
N ASP A 69 16.32 4.10 -0.43
CA ASP A 69 15.71 2.92 0.19
C ASP A 69 14.38 3.24 0.86
N VAL A 70 13.27 2.66 0.40
CA VAL A 70 12.06 2.48 1.22
C VAL A 70 12.03 1.01 1.61
N SER A 71 12.02 0.72 2.90
CA SER A 71 11.73 -0.63 3.37
C SER A 71 10.43 -1.11 2.71
N PRO A 72 10.28 -2.38 2.29
CA PRO A 72 8.96 -2.94 1.95
C PRO A 72 8.10 -3.08 3.22
N PHE A 73 6.78 -3.30 3.05
CA PHE A 73 6.00 -3.78 4.20
C PHE A 73 6.55 -5.15 4.60
N PRO A 74 6.75 -5.45 5.89
CA PRO A 74 7.09 -6.81 6.31
C PRO A 74 6.02 -7.77 5.78
N GLY A 75 6.42 -8.69 4.88
CA GLY A 75 5.53 -9.66 4.24
C GLY A 75 5.15 -9.37 2.78
N LEU A 76 5.21 -8.11 2.32
CA LEU A 76 4.90 -7.76 0.94
C LEU A 76 6.13 -7.93 0.05
N ARG A 77 6.10 -8.94 -0.82
CA ARG A 77 7.20 -9.24 -1.75
C ARG A 77 7.45 -8.05 -2.67
N THR A 78 8.70 -7.65 -2.81
CA THR A 78 9.10 -6.74 -3.89
C THR A 78 8.99 -7.51 -5.22
N PRO A 79 8.21 -7.04 -6.20
CA PRO A 79 8.27 -7.65 -7.53
C PRO A 79 9.69 -7.45 -8.10
N PRO A 80 10.22 -8.45 -8.83
CA PRO A 80 11.56 -8.38 -9.40
C PRO A 80 11.63 -7.17 -10.34
N VAL A 81 12.72 -6.41 -10.23
CA VAL A 81 13.06 -5.36 -11.18
C VAL A 81 13.42 -6.06 -12.48
N GLN A 82 12.56 -5.95 -13.50
CA GLN A 82 12.93 -6.35 -14.86
C GLN A 82 13.76 -5.22 -15.47
N HIS A 83 14.99 -5.55 -15.86
CA HIS A 83 15.94 -4.68 -16.55
C HIS A 83 15.58 -4.49 -18.02
#